data_AF-A0A5N3CSK5-F1
#
_entry.id   AF-A0A5N3CSK5-F1
#
_cell.length_a   1.000
_cell.length_b   1.000
_cell.length_c   1.000
_cell.angle_alpha   90.00
_cell.angle_beta   90.00
_cell.angle_gamma   90.00
#
_symmetry.space_group_name_H-M   'P 1'
#
loop_
_entity.id
_entity.type
_entity.pdbx_description
1 polymer ?
#
loop_
_entity_poly.entity_id
_entity_poly.type
_entity_poly.pdbx_seq_one_letter_code
_entity_poly.pdbx_strand_id
1 'polypeptide(L)' 'MDEIKTLHWCPREGMQVTEKPSVMTVKFGDGYQQRRPAGLNAQLKTFQVVFRVTTDAEREALSAFLSWHG' A
#
# COMPACT_ATOMS: atom_id res chain seq x y z
N MET A 1 -17.58 -3.08 15.97
CA MET A 1 -17.03 -1.93 15.22
C MET A 1 -15.56 -1.95 15.51
N ASP A 2 -14.73 -2.26 14.51
CA ASP A 2 -13.29 -2.33 14.73
C ASP A 2 -12.78 -0.96 15.17
N GLU A 3 -12.01 -0.95 16.26
CA GLU A 3 -11.40 0.25 16.80
C GLU A 3 -10.39 0.79 15.79
N ILE A 4 -10.56 2.05 15.37
CA ILE A 4 -9.59 2.72 14.50
C ILE A 4 -8.36 3.06 15.34
N LYS A 5 -7.29 2.28 15.18
CA LYS A 5 -6.01 2.55 15.84
C LYS A 5 -5.20 3.57 15.03
N THR A 6 -4.49 4.45 15.74
CA THR A 6 -3.66 5.49 15.13
C THR A 6 -2.20 5.05 15.05
N LEU A 7 -1.57 5.25 13.88
CA LEU A 7 -0.14 5.04 13.71
C LEU A 7 0.61 6.27 14.24
N HIS A 8 1.40 6.10 15.31
CA HIS A 8 2.10 7.23 15.97
C HIS A 8 3.53 7.47 15.46
N TRP A 9 4.10 6.55 14.68
CA TRP A 9 5.47 6.68 14.18
C TRP A 9 5.49 7.37 12.82
N CYS A 10 6.33 8.40 12.69
CA CYS A 10 6.57 9.07 11.42
C CYS A 10 7.58 8.26 10.58
N PRO A 11 7.27 7.88 9.33
CA PRO A 11 8.24 7.26 8.42
C PRO A 11 9.41 8.20 8.15
N ARG A 12 10.58 7.63 7.86
CA ARG A 12 11.74 8.40 7.42
C ARG A 12 11.45 9.09 6.09
N GLU A 13 11.99 10.30 5.95
CA GLU A 13 11.94 11.06 4.69
C GLU A 13 12.60 10.29 3.53
N GLY A 14 12.22 10.63 2.29
CA GLY A 14 12.75 9.99 1.09
C GLY A 14 12.21 8.58 0.83
N MET A 15 11.09 8.19 1.44
CA MET A 15 10.45 6.90 1.16
C MET A 15 10.12 6.75 -0.33
N GLN A 16 10.31 5.55 -0.87
CA GLN A 16 9.91 5.27 -2.24
C GLN A 16 8.42 4.92 -2.29
N VAL A 17 7.70 5.58 -3.18
CA VAL A 17 6.31 5.26 -3.49
C VAL A 17 6.26 4.74 -4.91
N THR A 18 5.74 3.53 -5.07
CA THR A 18 5.51 2.95 -6.39
C THR A 18 4.01 2.82 -6.63
N GLU A 19 3.56 3.29 -7.78
CA GLU A 19 2.17 3.16 -8.22
C GLU A 19 2.19 2.47 -9.58
N LYS A 20 1.64 1.25 -9.65
CA LYS A 20 1.51 0.52 -10.91
C LYS A 20 0.02 0.40 -11.24
N PRO A 21 -0.49 1.17 -12.22
CA PRO A 21 -1.88 1.05 -12.64
C PRO A 21 -2.17 -0.36 -13.14
N SER A 22 -3.14 -1.01 -12.52
CA SER A 22 -3.65 -2.31 -12.94
C SER A 22 -4.78 -2.09 -13.95
N VAL A 23 -4.59 -2.62 -15.15
CA VAL A 23 -5.49 -2.43 -16.29
C VAL A 23 -5.82 -3.79 -16.91
N MET A 24 -7.10 -4.02 -17.14
CA MET A 24 -7.56 -5.11 -17.99
C MET A 24 -7.67 -4.61 -19.43
N THR A 25 -7.11 -5.37 -20.36
CA THR A 25 -7.16 -5.08 -21.79
C THR A 25 -7.87 -6.22 -22.51
N VAL A 26 -8.92 -5.90 -23.27
CA VAL A 26 -9.62 -6.84 -24.15
C VAL A 26 -9.28 -6.48 -25.60
N LYS A 27 -8.88 -7.48 -26.40
CA LYS A 27 -8.59 -7.32 -27.84
C LYS A 27 -9.76 -7.86 -28.64
N PHE A 28 -10.24 -7.11 -29.63
CA PHE A 28 -11.42 -7.50 -30.42
C PHE A 28 -11.06 -8.22 -31.74
N GLY A 29 -9.78 -8.29 -32.11
CA GLY A 29 -9.28 -9.03 -33.28
C GLY A 29 -9.25 -8.24 -34.59
N ASP A 30 -9.85 -7.05 -34.61
CA ASP A 30 -9.93 -6.07 -35.70
C ASP A 30 -8.87 -4.95 -35.59
N GLY A 31 -7.91 -5.12 -34.68
CA GLY A 31 -6.90 -4.11 -34.36
C GLY A 31 -7.30 -3.18 -33.21
N TYR A 32 -8.55 -3.21 -32.76
CA TYR A 32 -9.01 -2.42 -31.61
C TYR A 32 -8.82 -3.14 -30.28
N GLN A 33 -8.64 -2.34 -29.25
CA GLN A 33 -8.52 -2.79 -27.86
C GLN A 33 -9.30 -1.86 -26.93
N GLN A 34 -9.95 -2.44 -25.94
CA GLN A 34 -10.56 -1.69 -24.83
C GLN A 34 -9.73 -1.89 -23.57
N ARG A 35 -9.43 -0.78 -22.88
CA ARG A 35 -8.76 -0.77 -21.57
C ARG A 35 -9.73 -0.33 -20.50
N ARG A 36 -9.72 -1.02 -19.35
CA ARG A 36 -10.47 -0.62 -18.16
C ARG A 36 -9.62 -0.79 -16.90
N PRO A 37 -9.82 0.03 -15.85
CA PRO A 37 -9.22 -0.21 -14.55
C PRO A 37 -9.52 -1.63 -14.06
N ALA A 38 -8.51 -2.32 -13.53
CA ALA A 38 -8.69 -3.66 -13.00
C ALA A 38 -9.14 -3.60 -11.54
N GLY A 39 -10.41 -3.95 -11.31
CA GLY A 39 -10.97 -4.04 -9.96
C GLY A 39 -11.07 -2.69 -9.23
N LEU A 40 -11.22 -2.77 -7.90
CA LEU A 40 -11.51 -1.63 -7.03
C LEU A 40 -10.25 -0.79 -6.72
N ASN A 41 -9.07 -1.42 -6.67
CA ASN A 41 -7.77 -0.79 -6.37
C ASN A 41 -6.85 -0.76 -7.60
N ALA A 42 -7.36 -0.27 -8.73
CA ALA A 42 -6.61 -0.21 -9.98
C ALA A 42 -5.37 0.71 -9.93
N GLN A 43 -5.26 1.57 -8.92
CA GLN A 43 -4.13 2.47 -8.68
C GLN A 43 -3.49 2.17 -7.32
N LEU A 44 -3.15 0.90 -7.09
CA LEU A 44 -2.55 0.48 -5.83
C LEU A 44 -1.18 1.15 -5.66
N LYS A 45 -1.04 1.88 -4.55
CA LYS A 45 0.22 2.49 -4.12
C LYS A 45 0.92 1.57 -3.13
N THR A 46 2.18 1.27 -3.40
CA THR A 46 3.06 0.55 -2.47
C THR A 46 4.10 1.51 -1.92
N PHE A 47 4.13 1.63 -0.60
CA PHE A 47 5.04 2.51 0.13
C PHE A 47 6.17 1.68 0.74
N GLN A 48 7.42 1.99 0.39
CA GLN A 48 8.60 1.41 1.04
C GLN A 48 9.04 2.33 2.17
N VAL A 49 8.48 2.09 3.36
CA VAL A 49 8.69 2.91 4.56
C VAL A 49 9.78 2.32 5.46
N VAL A 50 10.55 3.20 6.09
CA VAL A 50 11.50 2.85 7.16
C VAL A 50 11.13 3.64 8.39
N PHE A 51 10.90 2.96 9.52
CA PHE A 51 10.64 3.59 10.81
C PHE A 51 11.90 3.52 11.68
N ARG A 52 12.24 4.63 12.34
CA ARG A 52 13.29 4.65 13.36
C ARG A 52 12.64 4.48 14.72
N VAL A 53 12.85 3.33 15.32
CA VAL A 53 12.46 3.02 16.71
C VAL A 53 13.73 2.81 17.53
N THR A 54 13.77 3.33 18.75
CA THR A 54 14.97 3.30 19.60
C THR A 54 14.88 2.25 20.70
N THR A 55 13.68 1.89 21.13
CA THR A 55 13.44 0.88 22.18
C THR A 55 12.83 -0.40 21.63
N ASP A 56 13.06 -1.53 22.32
CA ASP A 56 12.41 -2.79 21.97
C ASP A 56 10.89 -2.74 22.14
N ALA A 57 10.40 -2.03 23.16
CA ALA A 57 8.96 -1.84 23.38
C ALA A 57 8.28 -1.11 22.20
N GLU A 58 8.91 -0.06 21.65
CA GLU A 58 8.39 0.62 20.46
C GLU A 58 8.41 -0.28 19.22
N ARG A 59 9.45 -1.10 19.07
CA ARG A 59 9.56 -2.05 17.97
C ARG A 59 8.43 -3.09 18.02
N GLU A 60 8.16 -3.61 19.21
CA GLU A 60 7.07 -4.58 19.43
C GLU A 60 5.70 -3.93 19.18
N ALA A 61 5.48 -2.72 19.70
CA ALA A 61 4.24 -1.99 19.48
C ALA A 61 3.98 -1.67 18.00
N LEU A 62 5.02 -1.25 17.26
CA LEU A 62 4.93 -1.01 15.82
C LEU A 62 4.62 -2.30 15.06
N SER A 63 5.32 -3.40 15.40
CA SER A 63 5.07 -4.71 14.77
C SER A 63 3.64 -5.18 15.03
N ALA A 64 3.16 -5.09 16.26
CA ALA A 64 1.81 -5.48 16.63
C ALA A 64 0.75 -4.62 15.91
N PHE A 65 1.00 -3.32 15.76
CA PHE A 65 0.15 -2.44 14.98
C PHE A 65 0.07 -2.89 13.52
N LEU A 66 1.21 -3.06 12.85
CA LEU A 66 1.24 -3.44 11.43
C LEU A 66 0.61 -4.83 11.19
N SER A 67 0.84 -5.80 12.08
CA SER A 67 0.24 -7.13 11.99
C SER A 67 -1.27 -7.13 12.24
N TRP A 68 -1.81 -6.17 13.00
CA TRP A 68 -3.27 -6.05 13.19
C TRP A 68 -3.96 -5.49 11.94
N HIS A 69 -3.28 -4.64 11.17
CA HIS A 69 -3.83 -3.94 10.01
C HIS A 69 -3.52 -4.58 8.64
N GLY A 70 -2.60 -5.55 8.59
CA GLY A 70 -2.18 -6.25 7.37
C GLY A 70 -2.94 -7.54 7.15
#